data_AF-A0A2M7YMW3-F1
#
_entry.id   AF-A0A2M7YMW3-F1
#
_cell.length_a   1.000
_cell.length_b   1.000
_cell.length_c   1.000
_cell.angle_alpha   90.00
_cell.angle_beta   90.00
_cell.angle_gamma   90.00
#
_symmetry.space_group_name_H-M   'P 1'
#
loop_
_entity.id
_entity.type
_entity.pdbx_description
1 polymer ?
#
loop_
_entity_poly.entity_id
_entity_poly.type
_entity_poly.pdbx_seq_one_letter_code
_entity_poly.pdbx_strand_id
1 'polypeptide(L)' 'MKVLLFNIKGRSDRKCINKDLAGGMGTGTWIGDSLRARIFEYVKRKNVVLPEITIAYIAAIFKKAGWEVQLVEVGAGLDF' A
#
# COMPACT_ATOMS: atom_id res chain seq x y z
N MET A 1 -20.21 -1.96 16.88
CA MET A 1 -20.32 -1.53 15.48
C MET A 1 -19.48 -2.46 14.61
N LYS A 2 -19.82 -2.61 13.33
CA LYS A 2 -19.03 -3.41 12.37
C LYS A 2 -18.35 -2.47 11.38
N VAL A 3 -17.05 -2.65 11.18
CA VAL A 3 -16.26 -1.85 10.24
C VAL A 3 -15.50 -2.78 9.30
N LEU A 4 -15.58 -2.46 8.02
CA LEU A 4 -14.83 -3.12 6.96
C LEU A 4 -13.70 -2.19 6.53
N LEU A 5 -12.46 -2.68 6.63
CA LEU A 5 -11.27 -1.95 6.20
C LEU A 5 -10.75 -2.54 4.90
N PHE A 6 -10.70 -1.73 3.85
CA PHE A 6 -10.23 -2.14 2.54
C PHE A 6 -8.74 -1.83 2.40
N ASN A 7 -7.92 -2.86 2.26
CA ASN A 7 -6.53 -2.75 1.83
C ASN A 7 -6.51 -2.79 0.30
N ILE A 8 -6.40 -1.62 -0.32
CA ILE A 8 -6.44 -1.47 -1.78
C ILE A 8 -5.02 -1.60 -2.31
N LYS A 9 -4.77 -2.44 -3.32
CA LYS A 9 -3.45 -2.46 -3.98
C LYS A 9 -3.20 -1.16 -4.76
N GLY A 10 -1.97 -0.67 -4.72
CA GLY A 10 -1.58 0.50 -5.50
C GLY A 10 -1.71 0.21 -7.00
N ARG A 11 -2.37 1.11 -7.76
CA ARG A 11 -2.63 0.93 -9.21
C ARG A 11 -1.36 0.99 -10.08
N SER A 12 -0.26 1.54 -9.56
CA SER A 12 0.96 1.78 -10.34
C SER A 12 1.72 0.47 -10.62
N ASP A 13 1.69 0.04 -11.87
CA ASP A 13 2.53 -0.98 -12.47
C ASP A 13 3.97 -0.48 -12.78
N ARG A 14 4.15 0.83 -12.94
CA ARG A 14 5.41 1.43 -13.41
C ARG A 14 6.42 1.78 -12.33
N LYS A 15 5.98 2.04 -11.09
CA LYS A 15 6.84 2.52 -10.00
C LYS A 15 6.76 1.64 -8.76
N CYS A 16 7.86 1.56 -8.02
CA CYS A 16 7.88 1.07 -6.66
C CYS A 16 7.14 2.07 -5.76
N ILE A 17 5.97 1.70 -5.25
CA ILE A 17 5.15 2.53 -4.37
C ILE A 17 5.31 2.04 -2.93
N ASN A 18 5.78 2.91 -2.03
CA ASN A 18 5.76 2.68 -0.60
C ASN A 18 4.53 3.36 0.02
N LYS A 19 3.52 2.58 0.41
CA LYS A 19 2.25 3.07 0.98
C LYS A 19 2.33 3.53 2.44
N ASP A 20 3.32 3.07 3.17
CA ASP A 20 3.52 3.49 4.56
C ASP A 20 3.96 4.96 4.64
N LEU A 21 4.60 5.44 3.58
CA LEU A 21 4.97 6.83 3.45
C LEU A 21 3.76 7.63 2.96
N ALA A 22 3.45 8.72 3.67
CA ALA A 22 2.30 9.61 3.43
C ALA A 22 0.91 8.99 3.71
N GLY A 23 0.80 8.14 4.73
CA GLY A 23 -0.50 7.75 5.30
C GLY A 23 -1.39 6.97 4.33
N GLY A 24 -0.84 6.00 3.61
CA GLY A 24 -1.59 5.15 2.66
C GLY A 24 -1.67 5.72 1.24
N MET A 25 -1.38 7.02 1.04
CA MET A 25 -1.35 7.66 -0.30
C MET A 25 -0.28 7.07 -1.21
N GLY A 26 0.85 6.63 -0.63
CA GLY A 26 1.95 6.05 -1.36
C GLY A 26 2.97 7.06 -1.88
N THR A 27 4.24 6.72 -1.71
CA THR A 27 5.37 7.45 -2.29
C THR A 27 6.02 6.62 -3.38
N GLY A 28 6.09 7.18 -4.60
CA GLY A 28 6.77 6.54 -5.73
C GLY A 28 8.27 6.83 -5.72
N THR A 29 9.09 5.79 -5.87
CA THR A 29 10.53 5.97 -6.08
C THR A 29 10.82 6.28 -7.56
N TRP A 30 11.67 7.28 -7.81
CA TRP A 30 12.32 7.52 -9.10
C TRP A 30 13.84 7.66 -8.87
N ILE A 31 14.64 7.00 -9.71
CA ILE A 31 16.11 6.92 -9.62
C ILE A 31 16.76 7.67 -10.79
N GLY A 32 16.20 7.60 -12.00
CA GLY A 32 16.74 8.29 -13.17
C GLY A 32 16.51 7.52 -14.48
N ASP A 33 16.96 8.11 -15.60
CA ASP A 33 16.63 7.60 -16.95
C ASP A 33 17.72 6.74 -17.60
N SER A 34 18.89 6.60 -16.97
CA SER A 34 19.97 5.75 -17.48
C SER A 34 19.57 4.27 -17.51
N LEU A 35 20.17 3.47 -18.41
CA LEU A 35 19.92 2.02 -18.49
C LEU A 35 20.10 1.33 -17.12
N ARG A 36 21.16 1.71 -16.39
CA ARG A 36 21.43 1.18 -15.04
C ARG A 36 20.35 1.59 -14.05
N ALA A 37 19.92 2.87 -14.07
CA ALA A 37 18.85 3.35 -13.19
C ALA A 37 17.53 2.60 -13.44
N ARG A 38 17.17 2.35 -14.70
CA ARG A 38 15.98 1.56 -15.06
C ARG A 38 16.04 0.12 -14.57
N ILE A 39 17.22 -0.52 -14.64
CA ILE A 39 17.42 -1.87 -14.08
C ILE A 39 17.24 -1.84 -12.55
N PHE A 40 17.83 -0.87 -11.87
CA PHE A 40 17.67 -0.70 -10.43
C PHE A 40 16.21 -0.48 -10.01
N GLU A 41 15.47 0.39 -10.72
CA GLU A 41 14.04 0.61 -10.46
C GLU A 41 13.23 -0.68 -10.66
N TYR A 42 13.52 -1.44 -11.71
CA TYR A 42 12.83 -2.70 -12.00
C TYR A 42 13.04 -3.73 -10.89
N VAL A 43 14.28 -3.92 -10.44
CA VAL A 43 14.61 -4.85 -9.35
C VAL A 43 13.98 -4.38 -8.04
N LYS A 44 14.09 -3.09 -7.71
CA LYS A 44 13.51 -2.52 -6.49
C LYS A 44 11.99 -2.69 -6.44
N ARG A 45 11.30 -2.45 -7.57
CA ARG A 45 9.85 -2.68 -7.70
C ARG A 45 9.44 -4.11 -7.37
N LYS A 46 10.24 -5.11 -7.72
CA LYS A 46 9.93 -6.53 -7.45
C LYS A 46 10.20 -6.95 -6.02
N ASN A 47 11.16 -6.32 -5.34
CA ASN A 47 11.60 -6.73 -4.01
C ASN A 47 10.92 -5.97 -2.86
N VAL A 48 10.40 -4.77 -3.12
CA VAL A 48 9.76 -3.97 -2.06
C VAL A 48 8.26 -4.28 -2.03
N VAL A 49 7.89 -5.27 -1.20
CA VAL A 49 6.52 -5.49 -0.77
C VAL A 49 6.45 -5.08 0.70
N LEU A 50 6.00 -3.86 0.96
CA LEU A 50 5.82 -3.36 2.31
C LEU A 50 4.34 -3.48 2.71
N PRO A 51 4.04 -4.06 3.88
CA PRO A 51 2.68 -4.10 4.40
C PRO A 51 2.22 -2.69 4.76
N GLU A 52 0.96 -2.32 4.47
CA GLU A 52 0.43 -1.01 4.85
C GLU A 52 0.17 -0.94 6.36
N ILE A 53 1.10 -0.36 7.12
CA ILE A 53 1.07 -0.34 8.59
C ILE A 53 -0.09 0.53 9.10
N THR A 54 -0.47 1.58 8.35
CA THR A 54 -1.57 2.49 8.72
C THR A 54 -2.89 1.74 8.91
N ILE A 55 -3.21 0.77 8.04
CA ILE A 55 -4.47 0.02 8.15
C ILE A 55 -4.50 -0.86 9.40
N ALA A 56 -3.35 -1.40 9.80
CA ALA A 56 -3.22 -2.20 11.01
C ALA A 56 -3.44 -1.36 12.27
N TYR A 57 -2.91 -0.13 12.30
CA TYR A 57 -3.17 0.81 13.39
C TYR A 57 -4.64 1.20 13.50
N ILE A 58 -5.28 1.51 12.37
CA ILE A 58 -6.72 1.84 12.34
C ILE A 58 -7.54 0.64 12.86
N ALA A 59 -7.21 -0.58 12.42
CA ALA A 59 -7.87 -1.78 12.90
C ALA A 59 -7.71 -1.96 14.42
N ALA A 60 -6.51 -1.71 14.95
CA ALA A 60 -6.24 -1.78 16.38
C ALA A 60 -7.04 -0.75 17.20
N ILE A 61 -7.15 0.48 16.71
CA ILE A 61 -7.94 1.55 17.35
C ILE A 61 -9.42 1.14 17.43
N PHE A 62 -10.00 0.66 16.33
CA PHE A 62 -11.40 0.21 16.31
C PHE A 62 -11.64 -1.01 17.19
N LYS A 63 -10.73 -1.99 17.20
CA LYS A 63 -10.81 -3.14 18.11
C LYS A 63 -10.74 -2.71 19.58
N LYS A 64 -9.87 -1.76 19.92
CA LYS A 64 -9.77 -1.20 21.27
C LYS A 64 -11.07 -0.51 21.70
N ALA A 65 -11.82 0.08 20.76
CA ALA A 65 -13.14 0.65 21.00
C ALA A 65 -14.28 -0.41 21.08
N GLY A 66 -13.97 -1.71 21.00
CA GLY A 66 -14.94 -2.79 21.06
C GLY A 66 -15.69 -3.04 19.75
N TRP A 67 -15.15 -2.58 18.61
CA TRP A 67 -15.79 -2.78 17.31
C TRP A 67 -15.34 -4.09 16.65
N GLU A 68 -16.24 -4.69 15.88
CA GLU A 68 -15.93 -5.84 15.03
C GLU A 68 -15.28 -5.31 13.74
N VAL A 69 -14.01 -5.67 13.52
CA VAL A 69 -13.22 -5.17 12.39
C VAL A 69 -12.87 -6.32 11.47
N GLN A 70 -13.22 -6.20 10.19
CA GLN A 70 -12.80 -7.12 9.13
C GLN A 70 -11.89 -6.38 8.16
N LEU A 71 -10.78 -7.02 7.79
CA LEU A 71 -9.87 -6.52 6.77
C LEU A 71 -10.14 -7.27 5.45
N VAL A 72 -10.26 -6.52 4.35
CA VAL A 72 -10.47 -7.08 3.02
C VAL A 72 -9.33 -6.61 2.12
N GLU A 73 -8.61 -7.56 1.53
CA GLU A 73 -7.68 -7.23 0.45
C GLU A 73 -8.45 -7.05 -0.84
N VAL A 74 -8.28 -5.90 -1.46
CA VAL A 74 -8.88 -5.59 -2.76
C VAL A 74 -7.77 -5.52 -3.79
N GLY A 75 -7.95 -6.27 -4.87
CA GLY A 75 -7.12 -6.14 -6.07
C GLY A 75 -7.18 -4.73 -6.67
N ALA A 76 -6.33 -4.45 -7.66
CA ALA A 76 -6.39 -3.18 -8.39
C ALA A 76 -7.69 -3.13 -9.23
N GLY A 77 -8.77 -2.55 -8.69
CA GLY A 77 -10.03 -2.44 -9.44
C GLY A 77 -11.30 -2.28 -8.63
N LEU A 78 -11.31 -1.43 -7.60
CA LEU A 78 -12.58 -0.81 -7.17
C LEU A 78 -12.69 0.52 -7.92
N ASP A 79 -13.41 0.48 -9.03
CA ASP A 79 -13.86 1.70 -9.70
C ASP A 79 -15.06 2.23 -8.89
N PHE A 80 -14.88 3.40 -8.28
CA PHE A 80 -15.95 4.22 -7.70
C PHE A 80 -16.38 5.28 -8.70
#